data_AF-A0A815Q7I8-F1
#
_entry.id   AF-A0A815Q7I8-F1
#
_cell.length_a   1.000
_cell.length_b   1.000
_cell.length_c   1.000
_cell.angle_alpha   90.00
_cell.angle_beta   90.00
_cell.angle_gamma   90.00
#
_symmetry.space_group_name_H-M   'P 1'
#
loop_
_entity.id
_entity.type
_entity.pdbx_description
1 polymer ?
#
loop_
_entity_poly.entity_id
_entity_poly.type
_entity_poly.pdbx_seq_one_letter_code
_entity_poly.pdbx_strand_id
1 'polypeptide(L)' 'MHNPDSTLKPFETATRQLALASLPTISKVLPVVNSLLTSLEPSSFDPQTIQKLKDTLRSALKSRFSHIYKQKCTLLG' A
#
# COMPACT_ATOMS: atom_id res chain seq x y z
N MET A 1 -10.03 -22.64 -4.78
CA MET A 1 -10.75 -21.43 -5.19
C MET A 1 -10.05 -20.23 -4.57
N HIS A 2 -9.46 -19.35 -5.38
CA HIS A 2 -8.74 -18.16 -4.90
C HIS A 2 -9.80 -17.09 -4.58
N ASN A 3 -10.00 -16.77 -3.30
CA ASN A 3 -11.07 -15.85 -2.90
C ASN A 3 -10.61 -14.41 -3.23
N PRO A 4 -11.25 -13.69 -4.17
CA PRO A 4 -10.81 -12.34 -4.56
C PRO A 4 -10.82 -11.35 -3.38
N ASP A 5 -11.65 -11.61 -2.36
CA ASP A 5 -11.72 -10.86 -1.11
C ASP A 5 -10.38 -10.78 -0.34
N SER A 6 -9.53 -11.81 -0.39
CA SER A 6 -8.28 -11.80 0.37
C SER A 6 -7.25 -10.82 -0.18
N THR A 7 -7.30 -10.54 -1.49
CA THR A 7 -6.35 -9.63 -2.16
C THR A 7 -6.67 -8.16 -1.85
N LEU A 8 -7.95 -7.84 -1.59
CA LEU A 8 -8.40 -6.48 -1.30
C LEU A 8 -8.47 -6.16 0.21
N LYS A 9 -8.49 -7.18 1.07
CA LYS A 9 -8.47 -7.04 2.53
C LYS A 9 -7.37 -6.10 3.09
N PRO A 10 -6.15 -6.05 2.52
CA PRO A 10 -5.15 -5.08 2.95
C PRO A 10 -5.58 -3.61 2.74
N PHE A 11 -6.33 -3.32 1.67
CA PHE A 11 -6.85 -1.98 1.40
C PHE A 11 -7.98 -1.59 2.35
N GLU A 12 -8.86 -2.54 2.68
CA GLU A 12 -9.92 -2.33 3.67
C GLU A 12 -9.31 -1.99 5.04
N THR A 13 -8.28 -2.74 5.43
CA THR A 13 -7.55 -2.52 6.69
C THR A 13 -6.87 -1.15 6.69
N ALA A 14 -6.17 -0.79 5.61
CA ALA A 14 -5.52 0.51 5.45
C ALA A 14 -6.54 1.67 5.51
N THR A 15 -7.68 1.52 4.82
CA THR A 15 -8.76 2.50 4.82
C THR A 15 -9.33 2.70 6.23
N ARG A 16 -9.59 1.60 6.96
CA ARG A 16 -10.09 1.67 8.33
C ARG A 16 -9.08 2.34 9.27
N GLN A 17 -7.81 1.99 9.18
CA GLN A 17 -6.76 2.60 10.01
C GLN A 17 -6.63 4.11 9.75
N LEU A 18 -6.72 4.54 8.49
CA LEU A 18 -6.67 5.95 8.13
C LEU A 18 -7.96 6.70 8.50
N ALA A 19 -9.12 6.05 8.42
CA ALA A 19 -10.40 6.63 8.82
C ALA A 19 -10.51 6.87 10.34
N LEU A 20 -9.84 6.02 11.14
CA LEU A 20 -9.74 6.20 12.59
C LEU A 20 -8.74 7.28 13.01
N ALA A 21 -7.86 7.72 12.11
CA ALA A 21 -6.97 8.83 12.39
C ALA A 21 -7.76 10.14 12.31
N SER A 22 -7.91 10.81 13.45
CA SER A 22 -8.58 12.12 13.56
C SER A 22 -8.08 13.17 12.55
N LEU A 23 -6.80 13.08 12.15
CA LEU A 23 -6.22 13.77 11.00
C LEU A 23 -5.16 12.86 10.36
N PRO A 24 -5.19 12.63 9.02
CA PRO A 24 -4.16 11.87 8.33
C PRO A 24 -2.88 12.70 8.24
N THR A 25 -1.99 12.56 9.20
CA THR A 25 -0.64 13.15 9.14
C THR A 25 0.30 12.22 8.37
N ILE A 26 1.32 12.78 7.71
CA ILE A 26 2.33 11.99 6.97
C ILE A 26 2.94 10.88 7.85
N SER A 27 3.14 11.16 9.14
CA SER A 27 3.65 10.21 10.14
C SER A 27 2.74 8.99 10.34
N LYS A 28 1.43 9.13 10.18
CA LYS A 28 0.46 8.02 10.25
C LYS A 28 0.23 7.34 8.91
N VAL A 29 0.30 8.10 7.81
CA VAL A 29 0.06 7.58 6.46
C VAL A 29 1.21 6.71 5.95
N LEU A 30 2.47 7.09 6.18
CA LEU A 30 3.62 6.34 5.67
C LEU A 30 3.73 4.89 6.20
N PRO A 31 3.52 4.60 7.50
CA PRO A 31 3.48 3.24 8.01
C PRO A 31 2.39 2.38 7.35
N VAL A 32 1.19 2.96 7.13
CA VAL A 32 0.07 2.26 6.49
C VAL A 32 0.40 1.94 5.03
N VAL A 33 0.99 2.89 4.30
CA VAL A 33 1.44 2.68 2.92
C VAL A 33 2.52 1.60 2.85
N ASN A 34 3.50 1.60 3.76
CA ASN A 34 4.52 0.56 3.81
C ASN A 34 3.92 -0.83 4.10
N SER A 35 3.00 -0.93 5.06
CA SER A 35 2.30 -2.17 5.39
C SER A 35 1.46 -2.69 4.21
N LEU A 36 0.82 -1.79 3.48
CA LEU A 36 0.03 -2.11 2.29
C LEU A 36 0.93 -2.60 1.15
N LEU A 37 2.08 -1.96 0.93
CA LEU A 37 3.07 -2.43 -0.04
C LEU A 37 3.52 -3.85 0.29
N THR A 38 3.96 -4.12 1.53
CA THR A 38 4.37 -5.47 1.96
C THR A 38 3.27 -6.51 1.76
N SER A 39 2.02 -6.17 2.09
CA SER A 39 0.89 -7.10 1.93
C SER A 39 0.57 -7.43 0.47
N LEU A 40 0.90 -6.53 -0.44
CA LEU A 40 0.68 -6.71 -1.87
C LEU A 40 1.86 -7.36 -2.58
N GLU A 41 2.87 -7.86 -1.86
CA GLU A 41 3.98 -8.56 -2.50
C GLU A 41 3.46 -9.80 -3.26
N PRO A 42 3.75 -9.92 -4.57
CA PRO A 42 3.34 -11.08 -5.34
C PRO A 42 4.06 -12.32 -4.80
N SER A 43 3.30 -13.39 -4.56
CA SER A 43 3.84 -14.69 -4.21
C SER A 43 3.99 -15.54 -5.47
N SER A 44 5.02 -16.39 -5.51
CA SER A 44 5.17 -17.40 -6.57
C SER A 44 4.00 -18.40 -6.63
N PHE A 45 3.22 -18.50 -5.56
CA PHE A 45 2.02 -19.34 -5.47
C PHE A 45 0.74 -18.65 -5.94
N ASP A 46 0.78 -17.35 -6.23
CA ASP A 46 -0.39 -16.61 -6.73
C ASP A 46 -0.64 -16.91 -8.21
N PRO A 47 -1.90 -17.00 -8.67
CA PRO A 47 -2.21 -17.00 -10.09
C PRO A 47 -1.63 -15.78 -10.80
N GLN A 48 -1.21 -15.93 -12.06
CA GLN A 48 -0.57 -14.84 -12.83
C GLN A 48 -1.40 -13.55 -12.87
N THR A 49 -2.73 -13.66 -12.92
CA THR A 49 -3.65 -12.51 -12.85
C THR A 49 -3.57 -11.77 -11.53
N ILE A 50 -3.45 -12.49 -10.41
CA ILE A 50 -3.31 -11.91 -9.06
C ILE A 50 -1.93 -11.27 -8.90
N GLN A 51 -0.87 -11.88 -9.43
CA GLN A 51 0.46 -11.28 -9.46
C GLN A 51 0.44 -9.94 -10.22
N LYS A 52 -0.11 -9.91 -11.45
CA LYS A 52 -0.26 -8.68 -12.24
C LYS A 52 -1.07 -7.60 -11.52
N LEU A 53 -2.13 -7.99 -10.83
CA LEU A 53 -2.96 -7.07 -10.04
C LEU A 53 -2.16 -6.48 -8.87
N LYS A 54 -1.49 -7.33 -8.09
CA LYS A 54 -0.61 -6.93 -6.97
C LYS A 54 0.50 -5.98 -7.43
N ASP A 55 1.15 -6.27 -8.54
CA ASP A 55 2.20 -5.41 -9.12
C ASP A 55 1.68 -4.07 -9.59
N THR A 56 0.50 -4.05 -10.23
CA THR A 56 -0.15 -2.81 -10.68
C THR A 56 -0.50 -1.92 -9.48
N LEU A 57 -1.09 -2.51 -8.44
CA LEU A 57 -1.46 -1.82 -7.20
C LEU A 57 -0.23 -1.28 -6.46
N ARG A 58 0.85 -2.07 -6.36
CA ARG A 58 2.13 -1.63 -5.79
C ARG A 58 2.74 -0.47 -6.56
N SER A 59 2.73 -0.55 -7.89
CA SER A 59 3.26 0.51 -8.75
C SER A 59 2.47 1.81 -8.63
N ALA A 60 1.14 1.72 -8.60
CA ALA A 60 0.25 2.87 -8.40
C ALA A 60 0.46 3.51 -7.01
N LEU A 61 0.60 2.71 -5.95
CA LEU A 61 0.90 3.20 -4.60
C LEU A 61 2.25 3.90 -4.54
N LYS A 62 3.32 3.28 -5.07
CA LYS A 62 4.65 3.88 -5.11
C LYS A 62 4.64 5.20 -5.89
N SER A 63 3.97 5.25 -7.04
CA SER A 63 3.85 6.46 -7.84
C SER A 63 3.12 7.58 -7.07
N ARG A 64 1.98 7.26 -6.46
CA ARG A 64 1.16 8.22 -5.72
C ARG A 64 1.86 8.81 -4.49
N PHE A 65 2.66 8.01 -3.79
CA PHE A 65 3.39 8.45 -2.59
C PHE A 65 4.83 8.89 -2.89
N SER A 66 5.30 8.79 -4.13
CA SER A 66 6.68 9.12 -4.54
C SER A 66 7.12 10.53 -4.13
N HIS A 67 6.21 11.50 -4.19
CA HIS A 67 6.47 12.89 -3.81
C HIS A 67 6.73 13.06 -2.31
N ILE A 68 6.08 12.26 -1.47
CA ILE A 68 6.25 12.29 0.00
C ILE A 68 7.60 11.71 0.39
N TYR A 69 8.06 10.64 -0.29
CA TYR A 69 9.41 10.11 -0.08
C TYR A 69 10.49 11.11 -0.54
N LYS A 70 10.28 11.81 -1.67
CA LYS A 70 11.19 12.86 -2.15
C LYS A 70 11.31 14.04 -1.18
N GLN A 71 10.21 14.52 -0.62
CA GLN A 71 10.22 15.62 0.37
C GLN A 71 10.95 15.25 1.67
N LYS A 72 10.86 14.00 2.13
CA LYS A 72 11.59 13.54 3.32
C LYS A 72 13.12 13.62 3.13
N CYS A 73 13.62 13.46 1.90
CA CYS A 73 15.04 13.62 1.58
C CYS A 73 15.50 15.09 1.58
N THR A 74 14.60 16.06 1.38
CA THR A 74 14.95 17.50 1.37
C THR A 74 14.92 18.13 2.77
N LEU A 75 14.18 17.55 3.72
CA LEU A 75 14.08 18.04 5.11
C LEU A 75 15.09 17.40 6.08
N LEU A 76 15.89 16.44 5.59
CA LEU A 76 16.96 15.78 6.36
C LEU A 76 18.36 16.03 5.76
N GLY A 77 18.46 16.98 4.81
CA GLY A 77 19.71 17.44 4.21
C GLY A 77 20.03 18.86 4.64
#